data_AF-A0A845UAP6-F1
#
_entry.id   AF-A0A845UAP6-F1
#
_cell.length_a   1.000
_cell.length_b   1.000
_cell.length_c   1.000
_cell.angle_alpha   90.00
_cell.angle_beta   90.00
_cell.angle_gamma   90.00
#
_symmetry.space_group_name_H-M   'P 1'
#
loop_
_entity.id
_entity.type
_entity.pdbx_description
1 polymer ?
#
loop_
_entity_poly.entity_id
_entity_poly.type
_entity_poly.pdbx_seq_one_letter_code
_entity_poly.pdbx_strand_id
1 'polypeptide(L)'
;MGKIKVITNVTLDGVMQSPARPEEDPRDGFRHGGWGAPYAAMQQAEAGEAFANMGALLFGRWTYESFYAYWPNQTDRYRLEPVYARA
;
A
#
# COMPACT_ATOMS: atom_id res chain seq x y z
N MET A 1 -6.00 13.74 -23.22
CA MET A 1 -6.35 14.26 -21.88
C MET A 1 -5.96 13.23 -20.84
N GLY A 2 -5.22 13.60 -19.80
CA GLY A 2 -4.81 12.67 -18.74
C GLY A 2 -6.00 12.21 -17.91
N LYS A 3 -5.93 10.99 -17.35
CA LYS A 3 -6.91 10.47 -16.37
C LYS A 3 -6.28 10.47 -14.99
N ILE A 4 -7.00 10.99 -14.00
CA ILE A 4 -6.65 10.79 -12.59
C ILE A 4 -7.25 9.46 -12.18
N LYS A 5 -6.40 8.55 -11.71
CA LYS A 5 -6.81 7.28 -11.13
C LYS A 5 -6.53 7.33 -9.63
N VAL A 6 -7.49 6.86 -8.83
CA VAL A 6 -7.34 6.73 -7.38
C VAL A 6 -7.30 5.25 -7.06
N ILE A 7 -6.28 4.85 -6.32
CA ILE A 7 -6.11 3.50 -5.80
C ILE A 7 -6.07 3.64 -4.28
N THR A 8 -6.96 2.95 -3.58
CA THR A 8 -7.05 3.03 -2.12
C THR A 8 -7.46 1.69 -1.55
N ASN A 9 -7.04 1.44 -0.32
CA ASN A 9 -7.52 0.33 0.50
C ASN A 9 -8.43 0.93 1.57
N VAL A 10 -9.64 0.39 1.69
CA VAL A 10 -10.65 0.87 2.64
C VAL A 10 -11.33 -0.31 3.30
N THR A 11 -11.53 -0.23 4.61
CA THR A 11 -12.32 -1.22 5.36
C THR A 11 -13.82 -1.03 5.10
N LEU A 12 -14.63 -2.03 5.46
CA LEU A 12 -16.10 -1.96 5.26
C LEU A 12 -16.75 -0.79 6.00
N ASP A 13 -16.20 -0.40 7.16
CA ASP A 13 -16.62 0.72 7.97
C ASP A 13 -15.97 2.07 7.57
N GLY A 14 -15.22 2.10 6.47
CA GLY A 14 -14.74 3.33 5.84
C GLY A 14 -13.37 3.83 6.32
N VAL A 15 -12.61 3.02 7.04
CA VAL A 15 -11.25 3.38 7.47
C VAL A 15 -10.29 3.24 6.28
N MET A 16 -9.59 4.33 5.96
CA MET A 16 -8.51 4.36 4.96
C MET A 16 -7.17 4.37 5.67
N GLN A 17 -6.46 3.24 5.65
CA GLN A 17 -5.14 3.08 6.25
C GLN A 17 -4.30 2.11 5.44
N SER A 18 -2.99 2.12 5.70
CA SER A 18 -2.09 1.18 5.05
C SER A 18 -2.40 -0.26 5.45
N PRO A 19 -2.55 -1.18 4.49
CA PRO A 19 -3.05 -2.53 4.76
C PRO A 19 -1.94 -3.54 5.09
N ALA A 20 -0.65 -3.19 4.94
CA ALA A 20 0.40 -4.19 4.82
C ALA A 20 0.96 -4.63 6.17
N ARG A 21 1.51 -3.73 6.99
CA ARG A 21 2.14 -4.10 8.28
C ARG A 21 1.28 -3.72 9.49
N PRO A 22 1.31 -4.52 10.57
CA PRO A 22 0.62 -4.20 11.83
C PRO A 22 0.92 -2.79 12.38
N GLU A 23 2.15 -2.34 12.21
CA GLU A 23 2.69 -1.09 12.74
C GLU A 23 2.75 0.05 11.72
N GLU A 24 2.24 -0.14 10.50
CA GLU A 24 2.39 0.82 9.39
C GLU A 24 1.64 2.13 9.64
N ASP A 25 0.49 2.05 10.30
CA ASP A 25 -0.33 3.21 10.66
C ASP A 25 -1.12 2.96 11.97
N PRO A 26 -0.49 3.11 13.15
CA PRO A 26 -1.16 2.84 14.44
C PRO A 26 -1.96 4.05 14.95
N ARG A 27 -2.10 5.12 14.16
CA ARG A 27 -2.75 6.36 14.60
C ARG A 27 -4.22 6.12 14.92
N ASP A 28 -4.77 6.97 15.78
CA ASP A 28 -6.17 6.97 16.21
C ASP A 28 -6.65 5.65 16.85
N GLY A 29 -5.72 4.79 17.28
CA GLY A 29 -6.03 3.55 17.97
C GLY A 29 -6.56 2.44 17.06
N PHE A 30 -6.26 2.50 15.75
CA PHE A 30 -6.60 1.41 14.83
C PHE A 30 -5.91 0.10 15.24
N ARG A 31 -6.70 -0.93 15.49
CA ARG A 31 -6.22 -2.21 16.06
C ARG A 31 -6.02 -3.31 15.03
N HIS A 32 -6.35 -3.03 13.76
CA HIS A 32 -6.36 -4.02 12.70
C HIS A 32 -5.22 -3.81 11.70
N GLY A 33 -4.08 -3.25 12.11
CA GLY A 33 -2.93 -3.12 11.23
C GLY A 33 -2.57 -4.46 10.56
N GLY A 34 -2.12 -4.43 9.31
CA GLY A 34 -1.83 -5.64 8.54
C GLY A 34 -3.07 -6.41 8.06
N TRP A 35 -4.27 -5.84 8.18
CA TRP A 35 -5.53 -6.45 7.73
C TRP A 35 -5.56 -6.86 6.26
N GLY A 36 -4.65 -6.32 5.43
CA GLY A 36 -4.53 -6.66 4.01
C GLY A 36 -3.92 -8.03 3.75
N ALA A 37 -3.24 -8.64 4.73
CA ALA A 37 -2.49 -9.89 4.54
C ALA A 37 -3.30 -11.04 3.94
N PRO A 38 -4.53 -11.32 4.42
CA PRO A 38 -5.36 -12.38 3.83
C PRO A 38 -5.78 -12.10 2.37
N TYR A 39 -5.67 -10.86 1.91
CA TYR A 39 -6.13 -10.39 0.59
C TYR A 39 -4.98 -10.02 -0.36
N ALA A 40 -3.76 -10.45 -0.04
CA ALA A 40 -2.52 -10.13 -0.77
C ALA A 40 -2.62 -10.34 -2.28
N ALA A 41 -3.19 -11.47 -2.71
CA ALA A 41 -3.25 -11.83 -4.13
C ALA A 41 -4.10 -10.87 -4.97
N MET A 42 -5.21 -10.39 -4.40
CA MET A 42 -6.09 -9.40 -5.05
C MET A 42 -5.40 -8.05 -5.19
N GLN A 43 -4.75 -7.59 -4.11
CA GLN A 43 -4.02 -6.31 -4.11
C GLN A 43 -2.90 -6.30 -5.14
N GLN A 44 -2.16 -7.40 -5.32
CA GLN A 44 -1.06 -7.47 -6.27
C GLN A 44 -1.53 -7.38 -7.73
N ALA A 45 -2.63 -8.04 -8.08
CA ALA A 45 -3.17 -7.99 -9.44
C ALA A 45 -3.65 -6.58 -9.80
N GLU A 46 -4.44 -5.95 -8.92
CA GLU A 46 -5.01 -4.62 -9.16
C GLU A 46 -3.92 -3.52 -9.13
N ALA A 47 -2.99 -3.60 -8.18
CA ALA A 47 -1.87 -2.67 -8.12
C ALA A 47 -1.00 -2.80 -9.37
N GLY A 48 -0.61 -4.02 -9.76
CA GLY A 48 0.24 -4.27 -10.93
C GLY A 48 -0.30 -3.59 -12.20
N GLU A 49 -1.59 -3.78 -12.50
CA GLU A 49 -2.22 -3.15 -13.65
C GLU A 49 -2.29 -1.62 -13.54
N ALA A 50 -2.57 -1.12 -12.34
CA ALA A 50 -2.75 0.30 -12.11
C ALA A 50 -1.43 1.08 -12.15
N PHE A 51 -0.34 0.49 -11.64
CA PHE A 51 1.02 1.06 -11.65
C PHE A 51 1.71 0.94 -13.01
N ALA A 52 1.43 -0.10 -13.81
CA ALA A 52 2.11 -0.34 -15.10
C ALA A 52 1.98 0.82 -16.11
N ASN A 53 0.91 1.62 -16.01
CA ASN A 53 0.63 2.72 -16.95
C ASN A 53 0.60 4.10 -16.27
N MET A 54 1.19 4.23 -15.08
CA MET A 54 1.17 5.49 -14.33
C MET A 54 2.43 6.33 -14.56
N GLY A 55 2.24 7.62 -14.90
CA GLY A 55 3.35 8.55 -15.16
C GLY A 55 3.83 9.33 -13.94
N ALA A 56 2.99 9.52 -12.92
CA ALA A 56 3.32 10.23 -11.70
C ALA A 56 2.43 9.78 -10.53
N LEU A 57 2.97 9.84 -9.32
CA LEU A 57 2.26 9.60 -8.07
C LEU A 57 1.96 10.92 -7.37
N LEU A 58 0.73 11.04 -6.84
CA LEU A 58 0.33 12.14 -5.98
C LEU A 58 -0.04 11.59 -4.61
N PHE A 59 0.67 12.04 -3.58
CA PHE A 59 0.45 11.62 -2.20
C PHE A 59 0.23 12.81 -1.29
N GLY A 60 -0.57 12.60 -0.24
CA GLY A 60 -0.52 13.45 0.94
C GLY A 60 0.80 13.27 1.69
N ARG A 61 1.16 14.25 2.54
CA ARG A 61 2.43 14.27 3.27
C ARG A 61 2.77 12.96 3.98
N TRP A 62 1.84 12.43 4.78
CA TRP A 62 2.07 11.23 5.59
C TRP A 62 2.34 9.99 4.73
N THR A 63 1.50 9.77 3.71
CA THR A 63 1.68 8.67 2.76
C THR A 63 3.01 8.81 2.02
N TYR A 64 3.39 10.03 1.65
CA TYR A 64 4.68 10.29 1.00
C TYR A 64 5.87 9.93 1.92
N GLU A 65 5.85 10.38 3.18
CA GLU A 65 6.90 10.10 4.16
C GLU A 65 7.09 8.59 4.37
N SER A 66 6.00 7.83 4.58
CA SER A 66 6.06 6.36 4.72
C SER A 66 6.52 5.67 3.44
N PHE A 67 6.01 6.09 2.27
CA PHE A 67 6.39 5.51 0.98
C PHE A 67 7.88 5.73 0.68
N TYR A 68 8.37 6.96 0.87
CA TYR A 68 9.75 7.33 0.59
C TYR A 68 10.75 6.72 1.58
N ALA A 69 10.36 6.50 2.84
CA ALA A 69 11.22 5.80 3.78
C ALA A 69 11.46 4.33 3.39
N TYR A 70 10.49 3.69 2.74
CA TYR A 70 10.53 2.26 2.44
C TYR A 70 11.00 1.91 1.03
N TRP A 71 10.32 2.42 0.00
CA TRP A 71 10.44 1.93 -1.38
C TRP A 71 11.78 2.24 -2.08
N PRO A 72 12.38 3.44 -1.93
CA PRO A 72 13.69 3.75 -2.52
C PRO A 72 14.83 2.83 -2.05
N ASN A 73 14.67 2.20 -0.89
CA ASN A 73 15.67 1.30 -0.30
C ASN A 73 15.50 -0.17 -0.71
N GLN A 74 14.46 -0.49 -1.49
CA GLN A 74 14.23 -1.85 -1.98
C GLN A 74 15.15 -2.13 -3.16
N THR A 75 16.24 -2.86 -2.91
CA THR A 75 17.26 -3.19 -3.92
C THR A 75 16.93 -4.44 -4.73
N ASP A 76 15.92 -5.20 -4.30
CA ASP A 76 15.58 -6.48 -4.92
C ASP A 76 14.58 -6.26 -6.06
N ARG A 77 15.11 -6.16 -7.30
CA ARG A 77 14.38 -5.72 -8.50
C ARG A 77 13.19 -6.62 -8.88
N TYR A 78 13.04 -7.81 -8.31
CA TYR A 78 11.95 -8.75 -8.65
C TYR A 78 11.49 -9.68 -7.52
N ARG A 79 11.82 -9.40 -6.26
CA ARG A 79 11.36 -10.26 -5.18
C ARG A 79 10.03 -9.76 -4.63
N LEU A 80 8.94 -10.17 -5.27
CA LEU A 80 7.60 -10.18 -4.67
C LEU A 80 7.53 -11.28 -3.60
N GLU A 81 8.46 -11.31 -2.63
CA GLU A 81 8.11 -12.04 -1.40
C GLU A 81 6.86 -11.36 -0.84
N PRO A 82 5.88 -12.13 -0.36
CA PRO A 82 4.78 -11.53 0.36
C PRO A 82 5.39 -10.68 1.49
N VAL A 83 5.09 -9.38 1.51
CA VAL A 83 5.37 -8.50 2.66
C VAL A 83 4.80 -9.10 3.96
N TYR A 84 3.91 -10.08 3.82
CA TYR A 84 3.25 -10.89 4.82
C TYR A 84 4.06 -12.08 5.39
N ALA A 85 5.28 -12.34 4.92
CA ALA A 85 6.07 -13.52 5.33
C ALA A 85 6.93 -13.31 6.60
N ARG A 86 6.80 -12.17 7.30
CA ARG A 86 7.51 -11.91 8.56
C ARG A 86 6.59 -11.39 9.67
N ALA A 87 5.56 -12.15 9.98
CA ALA A 87 4.83 -12.07 11.26
C ALA A 87 5.15 -13.32 12.09
#